data_AF-A0A6D2L1Y4-F1
#
_entry.id   AF-A0A6D2L1Y4-F1
#
_cell.length_a   1.000
_cell.length_b   1.000
_cell.length_c   1.000
_cell.angle_alpha   90.00
_cell.angle_beta   90.00
_cell.angle_gamma   90.00
#
_symmetry.space_group_name_H-M   'P 1'
#
loop_
_entity.id
_entity.type
_entity.pdbx_description
1 polymer ?
#
loop_
_entity_poly.entity_id
_entity_poly.type
_entity_poly.pdbx_seq_one_letter_code
_entity_poly.pdbx_strand_id
1 'polypeptide(L)'
;MPKHECGLGFKDLHCFNLALLAKQAWRILRNPNSLLARIYRGRYHKSSTFLESVGGGNPSYGWRSIQAGKNLLRKGLRVRIDNRKETSVWDDHWLPVLPPRLATRRLPPSQMKVEQLWKPGLGEWDDAALTSVLTPEDVELAKMIRLSRYTTTDDYFWAYNSNGEYNVKSCYWVATHIVPNGEQIEPPPGSLDLKKACGR
;
A
#
# COMPACT_ATOMS: atom_id res chain seq x y z
N MET A 1 11.77 -19.39 8.85
CA MET A 1 12.74 -18.50 8.18
C MET A 1 13.28 -19.19 6.93
N PRO A 2 13.40 -18.49 5.78
CA PRO A 2 13.94 -19.03 4.53
C PRO A 2 15.43 -19.48 4.64
N LYS A 3 15.89 -20.35 3.72
CA LYS A 3 17.21 -21.02 3.77
C LYS A 3 18.43 -20.10 3.89
N HIS A 4 18.33 -18.85 3.42
CA HIS A 4 19.42 -17.88 3.48
C HIS A 4 19.56 -17.21 4.85
N GLU A 5 18.60 -17.42 5.75
CA GLU A 5 18.59 -16.95 7.14
C GLU A 5 18.81 -18.12 8.13
N CYS A 6 19.55 -19.16 7.70
CA CYS A 6 19.87 -20.33 8.54
C CYS A 6 18.67 -21.12 9.09
N GLY A 7 17.47 -20.95 8.52
CA GLY A 7 16.28 -21.76 8.84
C GLY A 7 16.13 -22.99 7.94
N LEU A 8 15.34 -23.98 8.37
CA LEU A 8 15.02 -25.25 7.65
C LEU A 8 14.48 -25.09 6.21
N GLY A 9 14.27 -23.86 5.72
CA GLY A 9 13.82 -23.59 4.37
C GLY A 9 12.31 -23.65 4.18
N PHE A 10 11.55 -23.91 5.25
CA PHE A 10 10.09 -23.80 5.24
C PHE A 10 9.68 -22.33 5.23
N LYS A 11 8.87 -21.96 4.24
CA LYS A 11 8.19 -20.67 4.22
C LYS A 11 7.10 -20.67 5.29
N ASP A 12 6.93 -19.54 5.97
CA ASP A 12 5.75 -19.31 6.77
C ASP A 12 4.54 -19.29 5.83
N LEU A 13 3.69 -20.31 5.92
CA LEU A 13 2.53 -20.46 5.03
C LEU A 13 1.52 -19.33 5.22
N HIS A 14 1.40 -18.79 6.43
CA HIS A 14 0.50 -17.67 6.72
C HIS A 14 1.02 -16.40 6.02
N CYS A 15 2.28 -16.02 6.23
CA CYS A 15 2.88 -14.86 5.56
C CYS A 15 2.86 -15.02 4.03
N PHE A 16 3.07 -16.25 3.52
CA PHE A 16 3.02 -16.53 2.09
C PHE A 16 1.62 -16.35 1.50
N ASN A 17 0.59 -16.86 2.18
CA ASN A 17 -0.81 -16.66 1.79
C ASN A 17 -1.21 -15.19 1.88
N LEU A 18 -0.76 -14.46 2.90
CA LEU A 18 -1.01 -13.02 3.02
C LEU A 18 -0.37 -12.24 1.86
N ALA A 19 0.85 -12.60 1.46
CA ALA A 19 1.50 -12.04 0.26
C ALA A 19 0.76 -12.41 -1.05
N LEU A 20 0.07 -13.54 -1.12
CA LEU A 20 -0.80 -13.86 -2.26
C LEU A 20 -2.08 -13.00 -2.26
N LEU A 21 -2.67 -12.77 -1.09
CA LEU A 21 -3.84 -11.88 -0.94
C LEU A 21 -3.49 -10.44 -1.28
N ALA A 22 -2.34 -9.95 -0.82
CA ALA A 22 -1.81 -8.64 -1.18
C ALA A 22 -1.58 -8.50 -2.69
N LYS A 23 -1.22 -9.60 -3.40
CA LYS A 23 -1.17 -9.61 -4.88
C LYS A 23 -2.54 -9.38 -5.51
N GLN A 24 -3.60 -9.97 -4.95
CA GLN A 24 -4.96 -9.73 -5.45
C GLN A 24 -5.41 -8.30 -5.16
N ALA A 25 -5.11 -7.79 -3.97
CA ALA A 25 -5.35 -6.39 -3.62
C ALA A 25 -4.62 -5.43 -4.58
N TRP A 26 -3.37 -5.73 -4.94
CA TRP A 26 -2.60 -4.97 -5.94
C TRP A 26 -3.28 -4.96 -7.30
N ARG A 27 -3.79 -6.11 -7.75
CA ARG A 27 -4.53 -6.20 -9.02
C ARG A 27 -5.82 -5.38 -9.02
N ILE A 28 -6.56 -5.38 -7.91
CA ILE A 28 -7.77 -4.56 -7.73
C ILE A 28 -7.41 -3.08 -7.79
N LEU A 29 -6.34 -2.67 -7.09
CA LEU A 29 -5.84 -1.30 -7.08
C LEU A 29 -5.44 -0.83 -8.49
N ARG A 30 -4.66 -1.63 -9.22
CA ARG A 30 -4.12 -1.29 -10.55
C ARG A 30 -5.15 -1.39 -11.67
N ASN A 31 -6.18 -2.22 -11.50
CA ASN A 31 -7.19 -2.47 -12.53
C ASN A 31 -8.61 -2.24 -11.95
N PRO A 32 -8.98 -0.99 -11.65
CA PRO A 32 -10.26 -0.67 -11.01
C PRO A 32 -11.47 -1.04 -11.88
N ASN A 33 -11.28 -1.19 -13.20
CA ASN A 33 -12.31 -1.58 -14.16
C ASN A 33 -12.43 -3.11 -14.36
N SER A 34 -11.56 -3.91 -13.74
CA SER A 34 -11.69 -5.37 -13.77
C SER A 34 -13.01 -5.81 -13.14
N LEU A 35 -13.56 -6.94 -13.58
CA LEU A 35 -14.83 -7.47 -13.06
C LEU A 35 -14.80 -7.60 -11.53
N LEU A 36 -13.72 -8.17 -10.99
CA LEU A 36 -13.54 -8.34 -9.55
C LEU A 36 -13.52 -6.99 -8.80
N ALA A 37 -12.77 -6.00 -9.32
CA ALA A 37 -12.72 -4.67 -8.72
C ALA A 37 -14.09 -3.98 -8.74
N ARG A 38 -14.83 -4.08 -9.85
CA ARG A 38 -16.19 -3.52 -9.98
C ARG A 38 -17.19 -4.18 -9.04
N ILE A 39 -17.13 -5.50 -8.88
CA ILE A 39 -17.98 -6.24 -7.93
C ILE A 39 -17.69 -5.77 -6.50
N TYR A 40 -16.41 -5.70 -6.09
CA TYR A 40 -16.06 -5.26 -4.74
C TYR A 40 -16.38 -3.78 -4.50
N ARG A 41 -16.16 -2.91 -5.48
CA ARG A 41 -16.58 -1.50 -5.41
C ARG A 41 -18.08 -1.39 -5.21
N GLY A 42 -18.85 -2.08 -6.05
CA GLY A 42 -20.31 -2.08 -5.99
C GLY A 42 -20.87 -2.65 -4.68
N ARG A 43 -20.18 -3.60 -4.04
CA ARG A 43 -20.67 -4.23 -2.82
C ARG A 43 -20.18 -3.59 -1.52
N TYR A 44 -18.92 -3.16 -1.47
CA TYR A 44 -18.24 -2.82 -0.21
C TYR A 44 -17.70 -1.40 -0.12
N HIS A 45 -17.50 -0.69 -1.24
CA HIS A 45 -16.92 0.65 -1.21
C HIS A 45 -17.43 1.54 -2.36
N LYS A 46 -18.74 1.77 -2.40
CA LYS A 46 -19.37 2.59 -3.46
C LYS A 46 -18.89 4.05 -3.45
N SER A 47 -18.73 4.61 -2.24
CA SER A 47 -18.44 6.03 -2.00
C SER A 47 -17.01 6.31 -1.55
N SER A 48 -16.12 5.33 -1.60
CA SER A 48 -14.71 5.50 -1.21
C SER A 48 -13.76 4.74 -2.14
N THR A 49 -12.47 5.04 -2.04
CA THR A 49 -11.44 4.32 -2.80
C THR A 49 -11.22 2.91 -2.24
N PHE A 50 -10.58 2.05 -3.03
CA PHE A 50 -10.20 0.71 -2.56
C PHE A 50 -9.29 0.78 -1.32
N LEU A 51 -8.35 1.73 -1.27
CA LEU A 51 -7.41 1.86 -0.15
C LEU A 51 -8.11 2.32 1.15
N GLU A 52 -9.09 3.22 1.04
CA GLU A 52 -9.90 3.74 2.16
C GLU A 52 -11.04 2.80 2.57
N SER A 53 -11.37 1.81 1.75
CA SER A 53 -12.46 0.88 2.05
C SER A 53 -12.30 0.19 3.41
N VAL A 54 -13.38 0.07 4.18
CA VAL A 54 -13.37 -0.62 5.48
C VAL A 54 -14.19 -1.91 5.41
N GLY A 55 -14.03 -2.79 6.40
CA GLY A 55 -14.66 -4.11 6.44
C GLY A 55 -16.20 -4.10 6.38
N GLY A 56 -16.87 -3.01 6.77
CA GLY A 56 -18.33 -2.94 6.81
C GLY A 56 -18.96 -3.92 7.81
N GLY A 57 -20.29 -3.88 7.96
CA GLY A 57 -21.00 -4.63 9.01
C GLY A 57 -21.14 -6.14 8.79
N ASN A 58 -21.07 -6.63 7.54
CA ASN A 58 -21.17 -8.07 7.24
C ASN A 58 -20.36 -8.46 5.98
N PRO A 59 -19.02 -8.45 6.06
CA PRO A 59 -18.18 -8.76 4.92
C PRO A 59 -18.12 -10.25 4.60
N SER A 60 -18.19 -10.59 3.31
CA SER A 60 -17.89 -11.96 2.87
C SER A 60 -16.46 -12.34 3.23
N TYR A 61 -16.22 -13.64 3.41
CA TYR A 61 -14.88 -14.15 3.73
C TYR A 61 -13.81 -13.70 2.72
N GLY A 62 -14.16 -13.71 1.42
CA GLY A 62 -13.29 -13.22 0.37
C GLY A 62 -12.91 -11.74 0.55
N TRP A 63 -13.88 -10.89 0.92
CA TRP A 63 -13.58 -9.47 1.17
C TRP A 63 -12.69 -9.27 2.39
N ARG A 64 -12.93 -10.00 3.49
CA ARG A 64 -12.04 -9.97 4.66
C ARG A 64 -10.61 -10.36 4.31
N SER A 65 -10.46 -11.40 3.48
CA SER A 65 -9.14 -11.85 2.99
C SER A 65 -8.46 -10.78 2.13
N ILE A 66 -9.21 -10.10 1.25
CA ILE A 66 -8.68 -8.98 0.45
C ILE A 66 -8.31 -7.79 1.34
N GLN A 67 -9.09 -7.48 2.38
CA GLN A 67 -8.78 -6.40 3.32
C GLN A 67 -7.46 -6.64 4.05
N ALA A 68 -7.22 -7.85 4.54
CA ALA A 68 -5.95 -8.16 5.19
C ALA A 68 -4.76 -8.14 4.21
N GLY A 69 -4.95 -8.65 2.99
CA GLY A 69 -3.96 -8.49 1.92
C GLY A 69 -3.69 -7.01 1.60
N LYS A 70 -4.73 -6.17 1.59
CA LYS A 70 -4.63 -4.72 1.39
C LYS A 70 -3.84 -4.05 2.52
N ASN A 71 -4.04 -4.46 3.77
CA ASN A 71 -3.32 -3.93 4.92
C ASN A 71 -1.82 -4.23 4.82
N LEU A 72 -1.45 -5.45 4.43
CA LEU A 72 -0.05 -5.77 4.12
C LEU A 72 0.48 -4.97 2.92
N LEU A 73 -0.31 -4.86 1.85
CA LEU A 73 0.05 -4.10 0.65
C LEU A 73 0.36 -2.64 1.01
N ARG A 74 -0.45 -1.98 1.85
CA ARG A 74 -0.23 -0.59 2.30
C ARG A 74 1.14 -0.35 2.90
N LYS A 75 1.76 -1.35 3.56
CA LYS A 75 3.10 -1.24 4.17
C LYS A 75 4.24 -1.14 3.15
N GLY A 76 3.98 -1.43 1.88
CA GLY A 76 4.96 -1.23 0.81
C GLY A 76 4.47 -0.43 -0.38
N LEU A 77 3.27 0.15 -0.28
CA LEU A 77 2.79 1.13 -1.24
C LEU A 77 3.47 2.47 -0.99
N ARG A 78 3.94 3.06 -2.08
CA ARG A 78 4.40 4.45 -2.15
C ARG A 78 3.73 5.13 -3.33
N VAL A 79 3.41 6.40 -3.19
CA VAL A 79 2.85 7.23 -4.26
C VAL A 79 3.99 7.79 -5.09
N ARG A 80 3.87 7.68 -6.40
CA ARG A 80 4.68 8.41 -7.36
C ARG A 80 3.98 9.73 -7.63
N ILE A 81 4.66 10.82 -7.28
CA ILE A 81 4.14 12.17 -7.42
C ILE A 81 4.33 12.63 -8.85
N ASP A 82 3.22 12.94 -9.52
CA ASP A 82 3.17 13.37 -10.91
C ASP A 82 2.36 14.66 -11.07
N ASN A 83 1.04 14.66 -10.85
CA ASN A 83 0.22 15.88 -10.94
C ASN A 83 0.06 16.59 -9.58
N ARG A 84 0.34 15.89 -8.47
CA ARG A 84 0.30 16.37 -7.08
C ARG A 84 -1.08 16.74 -6.52
N LYS A 85 -2.15 16.57 -7.29
CA LYS A 85 -3.50 17.06 -6.93
C LYS A 85 -4.24 16.11 -6.02
N GLU A 86 -3.99 14.82 -6.19
CA GLU A 86 -4.73 13.78 -5.49
C GLU A 86 -4.03 13.35 -4.20
N THR A 87 -2.70 13.45 -4.17
CA THR A 87 -1.89 13.04 -3.00
C THR A 87 -2.05 13.97 -1.80
N SER A 88 -2.45 13.41 -0.66
CA SER A 88 -2.43 14.05 0.66
C SER A 88 -1.01 14.13 1.22
N VAL A 89 -0.64 15.27 1.78
CA VAL A 89 0.67 15.46 2.43
C VAL A 89 0.83 14.50 3.61
N TRP A 90 -0.25 14.23 4.35
CA TRP A 90 -0.20 13.54 5.64
C TRP A 90 -0.72 12.11 5.61
N ASP A 91 -1.56 11.76 4.64
CA ASP A 91 -2.28 10.48 4.64
C ASP A 91 -1.73 9.49 3.60
N ASP A 92 -0.84 9.95 2.72
CA ASP A 92 -0.21 9.15 1.67
C ASP A 92 1.30 8.99 1.88
N HIS A 93 1.84 7.83 1.52
CA HIS A 93 3.28 7.57 1.54
C HIS A 93 3.93 8.14 0.28
N TRP A 94 4.23 9.44 0.25
CA TRP A 94 4.79 10.09 -0.95
C TRP A 94 6.29 10.43 -0.85
N LEU A 95 6.84 10.45 0.36
CA LEU A 95 8.27 10.71 0.58
C LEU A 95 9.14 9.52 0.13
N PRO A 96 10.32 9.76 -0.47
CA PRO A 96 11.21 8.71 -0.99
C PRO A 96 12.01 7.97 0.10
N VAL A 97 11.32 7.48 1.13
CA VAL A 97 11.90 6.75 2.26
C VAL A 97 11.53 5.26 2.21
N LEU A 98 12.39 4.41 2.80
CA LEU A 98 12.16 2.98 3.00
C LEU A 98 12.45 2.62 4.47
N PRO A 99 11.54 1.94 5.19
CA PRO A 99 10.19 1.55 4.78
C PRO A 99 9.30 2.76 4.46
N PRO A 100 8.30 2.64 3.57
CA PRO A 100 7.37 3.74 3.30
C PRO A 100 6.68 4.14 4.60
N ARG A 101 6.66 5.45 4.88
CA ARG A 101 6.00 6.04 6.03
C ARG A 101 5.32 7.34 5.63
N LEU A 102 4.38 7.76 6.47
CA LEU A 102 3.73 9.06 6.33
C LEU A 102 4.72 10.17 6.69
N ALA A 103 4.47 11.37 6.17
CA ALA A 103 5.18 12.56 6.60
C ALA A 103 4.89 12.86 8.08
N THR A 104 5.88 13.39 8.79
CA THR A 104 5.77 13.71 10.21
C THR A 104 4.98 14.99 10.41
N ARG A 105 3.78 14.85 10.99
CA ARG A 105 2.85 15.97 11.16
C ARG A 105 3.37 16.99 12.18
N ARG A 106 3.62 18.23 11.73
CA ARG A 106 3.98 19.38 12.58
C ARG A 106 2.82 20.32 12.90
N LEU A 107 1.78 20.29 12.08
CA LEU A 107 0.61 21.16 12.18
C LEU A 107 -0.64 20.35 12.53
N PRO A 108 -1.70 20.97 13.09
CA PRO A 108 -2.98 20.30 13.31
C PRO A 108 -3.52 19.69 12.01
N PRO A 109 -4.41 18.68 12.11
CA PRO A 109 -4.93 17.96 10.95
C PRO A 109 -5.58 18.93 9.96
N SER A 110 -4.92 19.17 8.83
CA SER A 110 -5.45 19.91 7.70
C SER A 110 -5.46 18.99 6.47
N GLN A 111 -6.50 19.12 5.64
CA GLN A 111 -6.52 18.49 4.33
C GLN A 111 -5.62 19.30 3.40
N MET A 112 -4.32 19.00 3.42
CA MET A 112 -3.33 19.63 2.55
C MET A 112 -2.91 18.67 1.44
N LYS A 113 -2.88 19.15 0.20
CA LYS A 113 -2.41 18.41 -0.97
C LYS A 113 -0.96 18.74 -1.28
N VAL A 114 -0.23 17.78 -1.86
CA VAL A 114 1.18 17.96 -2.23
C VAL A 114 1.36 19.09 -3.25
N GLU A 115 0.35 19.39 -4.08
CA GLU A 115 0.35 20.53 -5.00
C GLU A 115 0.60 21.87 -4.29
N GLN A 116 0.13 22.02 -3.04
CA GLN A 116 0.28 23.27 -2.27
C GLN A 116 1.71 23.48 -1.75
N LEU A 117 2.57 22.47 -1.84
CA LEU A 117 4.00 22.56 -1.50
C LEU A 117 4.85 22.90 -2.74
N TRP A 118 4.21 23.11 -3.90
CA TRP A 118 4.87 23.28 -5.19
C TRP A 118 4.70 24.69 -5.73
N LYS A 119 5.75 25.28 -6.33
CA LYS A 119 5.65 26.60 -6.95
C LYS A 119 4.93 26.51 -8.30
N PRO A 120 3.81 27.22 -8.51
CA PRO A 120 3.12 27.22 -9.79
C PRO A 120 4.02 27.71 -10.93
N GLY A 121 4.05 26.99 -12.05
CA GLY A 121 4.75 27.40 -13.28
C GLY A 121 6.28 27.26 -13.29
N LEU A 122 6.94 27.17 -12.13
CA LEU A 122 8.42 27.07 -12.04
C LEU A 122 8.94 25.63 -12.09
N GLY A 123 8.10 24.65 -11.78
CA GLY A 123 8.54 23.25 -11.78
C GLY A 123 9.53 22.95 -10.65
N GLU A 124 9.42 23.65 -9.51
CA GLU A 124 10.23 23.42 -8.31
C GLU A 124 9.36 23.42 -7.04
N TRP A 125 9.89 22.82 -5.98
CA TRP A 125 9.28 22.86 -4.66
C TRP A 125 9.32 24.28 -4.07
N ASP A 126 8.31 24.63 -3.27
CA ASP A 126 8.33 25.86 -2.47
C ASP A 126 9.03 25.58 -1.13
N ASP A 127 10.29 26.01 -1.02
CA ASP A 127 11.10 25.86 0.20
C ASP A 127 10.44 26.44 1.45
N ALA A 128 9.73 27.56 1.33
CA ALA A 128 9.06 28.20 2.46
C ALA A 128 7.84 27.37 2.90
N ALA A 129 7.04 26.92 1.94
CA ALA A 129 5.92 26.03 2.20
C ALA A 129 6.39 24.69 2.81
N LEU A 130 7.43 24.07 2.25
CA LEU A 130 8.01 22.83 2.76
C LEU A 130 8.48 22.98 4.21
N THR A 131 9.26 24.02 4.52
CA THR A 131 9.85 24.22 5.86
C THR A 131 8.80 24.54 6.91
N SER A 132 7.70 25.20 6.53
CA SER A 132 6.59 25.51 7.45
C SER A 132 5.74 24.28 7.78
N VAL A 133 5.62 23.33 6.85
CA VAL A 133 4.73 22.18 6.97
C VAL A 133 5.46 20.93 7.47
N LEU A 134 6.64 20.63 6.94
CA LEU A 134 7.38 19.39 7.17
C LEU A 134 8.52 19.55 8.19
N THR A 135 9.04 18.42 8.67
CA THR A 135 10.29 18.39 9.45
C THR A 135 11.49 18.59 8.52
N PRO A 136 12.63 19.10 9.02
CA PRO A 136 13.83 19.26 8.20
C PRO A 136 14.23 17.98 7.44
N GLU A 137 14.09 16.81 8.08
CA GLU A 137 14.31 15.51 7.43
C GLU A 137 13.36 15.26 6.24
N ASP A 138 12.06 15.48 6.44
CA ASP A 138 11.05 15.29 5.40
C ASP A 138 11.16 16.31 4.26
N VAL A 139 11.65 17.54 4.55
CA VAL A 139 11.97 18.55 3.53
C VAL A 139 13.07 18.05 2.60
N GLU A 140 14.17 17.51 3.15
CA GLU A 140 15.27 16.98 2.34
C GLU A 140 14.80 15.79 1.50
N LEU A 141 13.97 14.91 2.06
CA LEU A 141 13.35 13.81 1.31
C LEU A 141 12.44 14.31 0.18
N ALA A 142 11.61 15.31 0.43
CA ALA A 142 10.72 15.89 -0.59
C ALA A 142 11.52 16.46 -1.77
N LYS A 143 12.62 17.17 -1.49
CA LYS A 143 13.52 17.74 -2.50
C LYS A 143 14.18 16.71 -3.41
N MET A 144 14.33 15.46 -2.96
CA MET A 144 14.88 14.38 -3.80
C MET A 144 13.90 13.90 -4.87
N ILE A 145 12.61 14.21 -4.75
CA ILE A 145 11.59 13.77 -5.71
C ILE A 145 11.79 14.51 -7.03
N ARG A 146 12.09 13.73 -8.08
CA ARG A 146 12.10 14.22 -9.46
C ARG A 146 10.76 13.92 -10.11
N LEU A 147 10.11 14.96 -10.63
CA LEU A 147 8.86 14.80 -11.34
C LEU A 147 9.08 14.32 -12.77
N SER A 148 8.16 13.48 -13.25
CA SER A 148 8.04 13.17 -14.67
C SER A 148 7.35 14.32 -15.39
N ARG A 149 7.81 14.64 -16.60
CA ARG A 149 7.24 15.69 -17.46
C ARG A 149 6.04 15.21 -18.28
N TYR A 150 5.75 13.91 -18.28
CA TYR A 150 4.86 13.26 -19.24
C TYR A 150 3.63 12.59 -18.63
N THR A 151 3.55 12.52 -17.30
CA THR A 151 2.52 11.82 -16.54
C THR A 151 1.45 12.81 -16.06
N THR A 152 0.19 12.41 -16.19
CA THR A 152 -0.97 13.28 -15.93
C THR A 152 -1.65 12.98 -14.59
N THR A 153 -1.35 11.85 -13.96
CA THR A 153 -1.99 11.38 -12.71
C THR A 153 -0.97 10.73 -11.80
N ASP A 154 -1.07 11.01 -10.50
CA ASP A 154 -0.31 10.31 -9.46
C ASP A 154 -0.65 8.80 -9.52
N ASP A 155 0.35 7.94 -9.30
CA ASP A 155 0.18 6.47 -9.36
C ASP A 155 0.85 5.80 -8.17
N TYR A 156 0.39 4.59 -7.83
CA TYR A 156 0.97 3.78 -6.78
C TYR A 156 2.02 2.82 -7.33
N PHE A 157 3.12 2.67 -6.59
CA PHE A 157 4.13 1.65 -6.87
C PHE A 157 4.56 0.91 -5.60
N TRP A 158 5.13 -0.27 -5.80
CA TRP A 158 5.66 -1.11 -4.75
C TRP A 158 7.12 -0.72 -4.44
N ALA A 159 7.36 -0.23 -3.23
CA ALA A 159 8.65 0.35 -2.83
C ALA A 159 9.80 -0.68 -2.69
N TYR A 160 9.48 -1.97 -2.55
CA TYR A 160 10.47 -3.03 -2.34
C TYR A 160 10.87 -3.75 -3.64
N ASN A 161 10.70 -3.10 -4.79
CA ASN A 161 11.16 -3.60 -6.08
C ASN A 161 11.60 -2.44 -6.99
N SER A 162 12.68 -2.62 -7.74
CA SER A 162 13.31 -1.55 -8.53
C SER A 162 12.43 -1.08 -9.70
N ASN A 163 11.63 -1.98 -10.28
CA ASN A 163 10.67 -1.64 -11.33
C ASN A 163 9.33 -1.08 -10.79
N GLY A 164 9.18 -0.98 -9.47
CA GLY A 164 7.95 -0.52 -8.82
C GLY A 164 6.77 -1.50 -8.91
N GLU A 165 6.97 -2.70 -9.46
CA GLU A 165 5.93 -3.71 -9.57
C GLU A 165 5.89 -4.63 -8.35
N TYR A 166 4.66 -4.98 -7.97
CA TYR A 166 4.43 -5.91 -6.88
C TYR A 166 4.89 -7.32 -7.27
N ASN A 167 5.60 -7.98 -6.35
CA ASN A 167 5.83 -9.42 -6.45
C ASN A 167 5.69 -10.10 -5.08
N VAL A 168 5.33 -11.39 -5.10
CA VAL A 168 5.03 -12.15 -3.87
C VAL A 168 6.29 -12.33 -3.01
N LYS A 169 7.48 -12.40 -3.63
CA LYS A 169 8.74 -12.63 -2.92
C LYS A 169 9.10 -11.44 -2.03
N SER A 170 9.06 -10.22 -2.57
CA SER A 170 9.34 -9.01 -1.80
C SER A 170 8.25 -8.70 -0.79
N CYS A 171 6.98 -8.96 -1.11
CA CYS A 171 5.91 -8.80 -0.12
C CYS A 171 5.96 -9.84 1.01
N TYR A 172 6.34 -11.08 0.72
CA TYR A 172 6.61 -12.09 1.75
C TYR A 172 7.76 -11.66 2.67
N TRP A 173 8.81 -11.04 2.11
CA TRP A 173 9.89 -10.46 2.91
C TRP A 173 9.36 -9.35 3.83
N VAL A 174 8.54 -8.42 3.32
CA VAL A 174 7.86 -7.39 4.13
C VAL A 174 7.02 -8.03 5.25
N ALA A 175 6.25 -9.06 4.94
CA ALA A 175 5.39 -9.76 5.90
C ALA A 175 6.16 -10.45 7.04
N THR A 176 7.42 -10.82 6.81
CA THR A 176 8.26 -11.56 7.78
C THR A 176 9.24 -10.67 8.53
N HIS A 177 9.63 -9.51 7.95
CA HIS A 177 10.70 -8.67 8.49
C HIS A 177 10.25 -7.28 8.94
N ILE A 178 9.11 -6.77 8.43
CA ILE A 178 8.64 -5.41 8.72
C ILE A 178 7.33 -5.41 9.50
N VAL A 179 6.65 -6.55 9.62
CA VAL A 179 5.42 -6.66 10.41
C VAL A 179 5.76 -7.14 11.82
N PRO A 180 5.66 -6.28 12.85
CA PRO A 180 5.51 -6.78 14.21
C PRO A 180 4.14 -7.45 14.29
N ASN A 181 4.11 -8.72 14.68
CA ASN A 181 2.94 -9.56 14.99
C ASN A 181 1.59 -8.82 15.15
N GLY A 182 0.53 -9.23 14.42
CA GLY A 182 -0.82 -8.85 14.89
C GLY A 182 -2.06 -9.01 13.99
N GLU A 183 -1.98 -9.32 12.69
CA GLU A 183 -3.21 -9.61 11.92
C GLU A 183 -3.45 -11.13 11.80
N GLN A 184 -4.02 -11.73 12.85
CA GLN A 184 -4.58 -13.09 12.73
C GLN A 184 -5.88 -13.02 11.93
N ILE A 185 -5.83 -13.38 10.64
CA ILE A 185 -7.03 -13.73 9.89
C ILE A 185 -7.37 -15.17 10.26
N GLU A 186 -8.51 -15.37 10.93
CA GLU A 186 -9.02 -16.72 11.16
C GLU A 186 -9.24 -17.45 9.82
N PRO A 187 -8.84 -18.72 9.71
CA PRO A 187 -9.04 -19.50 8.50
C PRO A 187 -10.52 -19.56 8.12
N PRO A 188 -10.84 -19.77 6.83
CA PRO A 188 -12.23 -19.90 6.42
C PRO A 188 -12.85 -21.08 7.16
N PRO A 189 -14.06 -20.93 7.72
CA PRO A 189 -14.77 -22.05 8.31
C PRO A 189 -14.95 -23.13 7.24
N GLY A 190 -14.31 -24.27 7.48
CA GLY A 190 -14.27 -25.41 6.58
C GLY A 190 -13.33 -26.44 7.18
N SER A 191 -13.88 -27.59 7.60
CA SER A 191 -13.12 -28.65 8.26
C SER A 191 -11.88 -29.02 7.45
N LEU A 192 -10.72 -29.03 8.12
CA LEU A 192 -9.45 -29.51 7.58
C LEU A 192 -9.55 -30.96 7.06
N ASP A 193 -10.53 -31.72 7.56
CA ASP A 193 -10.77 -33.11 7.16
C ASP A 193 -11.41 -33.22 5.77
N LEU A 194 -12.24 -32.25 5.38
CA LEU A 194 -12.89 -32.24 4.06
C LEU A 194 -11.90 -31.97 2.90
N LYS A 195 -10.79 -31.26 3.19
CA LYS A 195 -9.75 -30.97 2.17
C LYS A 195 -8.78 -32.13 1.94
N LYS A 196 -8.72 -33.11 2.85
CA LYS A 196 -7.94 -34.34 2.68
C LYS A 196 -8.69 -35.40 1.85
N ALA A 197 -10.01 -35.28 1.70
CA ALA A 197 -10.84 -36.27 1.00
C ALA A 197 -10.91 -36.09 -0.53
N CYS A 198 -10.69 -34.88 -1.07
CA CYS A 198 -10.73 -34.61 -2.51
C CYS A 198 -9.37 -34.72 -3.23
N GLY A 199 -8.34 -35.24 -2.56
CA GLY A 199 -7.01 -35.46 -3.13
C GLY A 199 -6.65 -36.94 -3.18
N ARG A 200 -7.35 -37.71 -4.01
CA ARG A 200 -6.84 -38.96 -4.59
C ARG A 200 -6.89 -38.84 -6.11
#